data_AF-X1J5T3-F1
#
_entry.id   AF-X1J5T3-F1
#
_cell.length_a   1.000
_cell.length_b   1.000
_cell.length_c   1.000
_cell.angle_alpha   90.00
_cell.angle_beta   90.00
_cell.angle_gamma   90.00
#
_symmetry.space_group_name_H-M   'P 1'
#
loop_
_entity.id
_entity.type
_entity.pdbx_description
1 polymer ?
#
loop_
_entity_poly.entity_id
_entity_poly.type
_entity_poly.pdbx_seq_one_letter_code
_entity_poly.pdbx_strand_id
1 'polypeptide(L)'
;MFYFKEAPISPTKLDPNQLALITEFRKQIGEKGALYWTFNRIEEFTQLIRTHLSRVVQEWRKTWGEAAETRNAIQKPSKHKVIDTKDTEGINEEEKGLIDLTESGMEKFEILIDVLKHITAEMQNLDKKIRQRTEELKSATSTDANVNIKQKKRAINLAAVDMEHFNVRMEEEIPKFFKSHSEGANA
;
A
#
# COMPACT_ATOMS: atom_id res chain seq x y z
N MET A 1 -17.06 -20.07 10.08
CA MET A 1 -16.45 -18.72 10.08
C MET A 1 -17.46 -17.77 9.46
N PHE A 2 -17.82 -16.68 10.13
CA PHE A 2 -18.91 -15.81 9.67
C PHE A 2 -18.46 -14.35 9.52
N TYR A 3 -19.00 -13.66 8.52
CA TYR A 3 -18.68 -12.27 8.22
C TYR A 3 -19.97 -11.45 8.13
N PHE A 4 -20.00 -10.34 8.84
CA PHE A 4 -21.17 -9.46 8.88
C PHE A 4 -20.84 -8.07 8.32
N LYS A 5 -21.65 -7.61 7.38
CA LYS A 5 -21.54 -6.28 6.80
C LYS A 5 -22.19 -5.24 7.73
N GLU A 6 -21.45 -4.22 8.15
CA GLU A 6 -21.92 -3.13 9.04
C GLU A 6 -21.88 -1.76 8.37
N ALA A 7 -22.10 -1.72 7.05
CA ALA A 7 -22.22 -0.46 6.33
C ALA A 7 -23.44 0.36 6.81
N PRO A 8 -23.33 1.69 6.96
CA PRO A 8 -24.45 2.54 7.37
C PRO A 8 -25.57 2.47 6.32
N ILE A 9 -26.74 1.98 6.74
CA ILE A 9 -27.95 1.89 5.93
C ILE A 9 -29.03 2.83 6.46
N SER A 10 -29.84 3.38 5.56
CA SER A 10 -30.95 4.27 5.91
C SER A 10 -31.97 3.55 6.81
N PRO A 11 -32.43 4.16 7.92
CA PRO A 11 -33.39 3.54 8.85
C PRO A 11 -34.71 3.11 8.20
N THR A 12 -35.10 3.72 7.08
CA THR A 12 -36.33 3.41 6.35
C THR A 12 -36.27 2.05 5.63
N LYS A 13 -35.07 1.51 5.39
CA LYS A 13 -34.88 0.20 4.74
C LYS A 13 -34.58 -0.92 5.75
N LEU A 14 -34.66 -0.62 7.04
CA LEU A 14 -34.26 -1.51 8.12
C LEU A 14 -35.49 -2.26 8.63
N ASP A 15 -35.51 -3.58 8.49
CA ASP A 15 -36.53 -4.43 9.13
C ASP A 15 -36.07 -4.76 10.57
N PRO A 16 -36.77 -4.25 11.61
CA PRO A 16 -36.41 -4.50 13.00
C PRO A 16 -36.44 -5.99 13.38
N ASN A 17 -37.31 -6.78 12.76
CA ASN A 17 -37.44 -8.20 13.07
C ASN A 17 -36.23 -8.99 12.56
N GLN A 18 -35.71 -8.63 11.38
CA GLN A 18 -34.51 -9.25 10.83
C GLN A 18 -33.25 -8.89 11.62
N LEU A 19 -33.17 -7.65 12.11
CA LEU A 19 -32.06 -7.23 12.99
C LEU A 19 -32.03 -8.00 14.31
N ALA A 20 -33.19 -8.26 14.90
CA ALA A 20 -33.28 -9.06 16.12
C ALA A 20 -32.76 -10.49 15.89
N LEU A 21 -33.12 -11.10 14.75
CA LEU A 21 -32.64 -12.43 14.37
C LEU A 21 -31.11 -12.47 14.13
N ILE A 22 -30.55 -11.46 13.46
CA ILE A 22 -29.11 -11.38 13.19
C ILE A 22 -28.32 -11.17 14.48
N THR A 23 -28.82 -10.32 15.40
CA THR A 23 -28.16 -10.09 16.69
C THR A 23 -28.23 -11.32 17.59
N GLU A 24 -29.35 -12.04 17.59
CA GLU A 24 -29.47 -13.31 18.30
C GLU A 24 -28.54 -14.38 17.71
N PHE A 25 -28.46 -14.49 16.39
CA PHE A 25 -27.54 -15.40 15.71
C PHE A 25 -26.06 -15.09 16.02
N ARG A 26 -25.67 -13.81 16.05
CA ARG A 26 -24.32 -13.39 16.46
C ARG A 26 -24.00 -13.80 17.88
N LYS A 27 -24.96 -13.64 18.81
CA LYS A 27 -24.81 -14.06 20.20
C LYS A 27 -24.60 -15.57 20.31
N GLN A 28 -25.41 -16.36 19.60
CA GLN A 28 -25.31 -17.82 19.56
C GLN A 28 -23.97 -18.31 18.98
N ILE A 29 -23.42 -17.61 17.99
CA ILE A 29 -22.10 -17.93 17.41
C ILE A 29 -20.99 -17.70 18.44
N GLY A 30 -21.03 -16.58 19.17
CA GLY A 30 -20.04 -16.28 20.20
C GLY A 30 -20.05 -17.31 21.33
N GLU A 31 -21.22 -17.75 21.77
CA GLU A 31 -21.37 -18.78 22.82
C GLU A 31 -20.86 -20.17 22.37
N LYS A 32 -20.96 -20.48 21.07
CA LYS A 32 -20.49 -21.75 20.49
C LYS A 32 -18.99 -21.74 20.12
N GLY A 33 -18.26 -20.67 20.48
CA GLY A 33 -16.83 -20.55 20.21
C GLY A 33 -16.48 -20.38 18.73
N ALA A 34 -17.46 -20.11 17.87
CA ALA A 34 -17.23 -19.82 16.47
C ALA A 34 -16.82 -18.35 16.31
N LEU A 35 -15.73 -18.11 15.59
CA LEU A 35 -15.28 -16.74 15.35
C LEU A 35 -16.16 -16.07 14.27
N TYR A 36 -16.51 -14.81 14.55
CA TYR A 36 -17.16 -13.92 13.60
C TYR A 36 -16.43 -12.58 13.51
N TRP A 37 -16.53 -11.94 12.35
CA TRP A 37 -15.92 -10.64 12.07
C TRP A 37 -16.92 -9.71 11.41
N THR A 38 -16.69 -8.40 11.55
CA THR A 38 -17.47 -7.35 10.91
C THR A 38 -16.62 -6.60 9.89
N PHE A 39 -17.26 -6.11 8.83
CA PHE A 39 -16.60 -5.26 7.83
C PHE A 39 -17.57 -4.20 7.33
N ASN A 40 -17.03 -3.03 6.97
CA ASN A 40 -17.82 -1.92 6.43
C ASN A 40 -17.70 -1.85 4.91
N ARG A 41 -16.49 -2.10 4.40
CA ARG A 41 -16.14 -2.00 2.98
C ARG A 41 -15.70 -3.33 2.39
N ILE A 42 -15.80 -3.46 1.07
CA ILE A 42 -15.46 -4.70 0.37
C ILE A 42 -13.95 -4.99 0.44
N GLU A 43 -13.13 -3.96 0.49
CA GLU A 43 -11.67 -4.10 0.59
C GLU A 43 -11.28 -4.73 1.93
N GLU A 44 -11.92 -4.30 3.03
CA GLU A 44 -11.73 -4.86 4.38
C GLU A 44 -12.14 -6.34 4.42
N PHE A 45 -13.25 -6.70 3.74
CA PHE A 45 -13.69 -8.08 3.65
C PHE A 45 -12.66 -8.96 2.92
N THR A 46 -12.14 -8.49 1.79
CA THR A 46 -11.11 -9.20 1.02
C THR A 46 -9.85 -9.44 1.85
N GLN A 47 -9.41 -8.44 2.61
CA GLN A 47 -8.24 -8.55 3.48
C GLN A 47 -8.45 -9.54 4.63
N LEU A 48 -9.63 -9.52 5.26
CA LEU A 48 -10.01 -10.47 6.31
C LEU A 48 -10.04 -11.90 5.76
N ILE A 49 -10.66 -12.12 4.59
CA ILE A 49 -10.73 -13.45 3.96
C ILE A 49 -9.32 -13.97 3.66
N ARG A 50 -8.45 -13.17 3.03
CA ARG A 50 -7.07 -13.58 2.69
C ARG A 50 -6.28 -14.00 3.93
N THR A 51 -6.37 -13.22 5.00
CA THR A 51 -5.67 -13.50 6.26
C THR A 51 -6.14 -14.82 6.88
N HIS A 52 -7.45 -15.01 6.95
CA HIS A 52 -8.01 -16.20 7.58
C HIS A 52 -7.85 -17.46 6.74
N LEU A 53 -7.95 -17.36 5.41
CA LEU A 53 -7.69 -18.47 4.50
C LEU A 53 -6.22 -18.93 4.61
N SER A 54 -5.28 -17.97 4.68
CA SER A 54 -3.86 -18.28 4.89
C SER A 54 -3.64 -19.07 6.19
N ARG A 55 -4.34 -18.71 7.27
CA ARG A 55 -4.27 -19.41 8.55
C ARG A 55 -4.85 -20.82 8.48
N VAL A 56 -6.00 -21.00 7.81
CA VAL A 56 -6.62 -22.33 7.60
C VAL A 56 -5.70 -23.23 6.78
N VAL A 57 -5.09 -22.70 5.71
CA VAL A 57 -4.12 -23.44 4.90
C VAL A 57 -2.88 -23.84 5.71
N GLN A 58 -2.39 -22.96 6.59
CA GLN A 58 -1.28 -23.27 7.48
C GLN A 58 -1.64 -24.36 8.51
N GLU A 59 -2.84 -24.31 9.08
CA GLU A 59 -3.34 -25.34 10.00
C GLU A 59 -3.52 -26.68 9.27
N TRP A 60 -4.07 -26.69 8.05
CA TRP A 60 -4.16 -27.87 7.20
C TRP A 60 -2.79 -28.44 6.84
N ARG A 61 -1.80 -27.60 6.52
CA ARG A 61 -0.44 -28.05 6.23
C ARG A 61 0.21 -28.78 7.40
N LYS A 62 -0.06 -28.36 8.63
CA LYS A 62 0.43 -29.05 9.85
C LYS A 62 -0.17 -30.45 9.98
N THR A 63 -1.46 -30.62 9.64
CA THR A 63 -2.13 -31.93 9.69
C THR A 63 -1.73 -32.88 8.55
N TRP A 64 -1.29 -32.35 7.41
CA TRP A 64 -0.80 -33.15 6.26
C TRP A 64 0.67 -33.54 6.36
N GLY A 65 1.48 -32.78 7.12
CA GLY A 65 2.92 -33.03 7.28
C GLY A 65 3.26 -34.38 7.90
N GLU A 66 2.45 -34.87 8.86
CA GLU A 66 2.69 -36.17 9.50
C GLU A 66 2.44 -37.37 8.57
N ALA A 67 1.59 -37.23 7.54
CA ALA A 67 1.34 -38.30 6.56
C ALA A 67 2.27 -38.24 5.34
N ALA A 68 2.93 -37.10 5.09
CA ALA A 68 3.82 -36.90 3.94
C ALA A 68 5.27 -37.30 4.22
N GLU A 69 5.73 -37.30 5.48
CA GLU A 69 7.10 -37.70 5.83
C GLU A 69 7.37 -39.20 5.62
N THR A 70 6.35 -40.05 5.54
CA THR A 70 6.54 -41.49 5.26
C THR A 70 6.52 -41.86 3.77
N ARG A 71 6.33 -40.91 2.85
CA ARG A 71 6.19 -41.19 1.39
C ARG A 71 7.29 -40.62 0.50
N ASN A 72 8.34 -40.02 1.05
CA ASN A 72 9.48 -39.51 0.28
C ASN A 72 10.67 -40.47 0.22
N ALA A 73 10.40 -41.77 0.08
CA ALA A 73 11.35 -42.72 -0.45
C ALA A 73 10.62 -43.61 -1.47
N ILE A 74 10.59 -43.17 -2.73
CA ILE A 74 10.77 -43.96 -3.98
C ILE A 74 10.39 -43.08 -5.20
N GLN A 75 11.44 -42.57 -5.85
CA GLN A 75 11.72 -42.55 -7.31
C GLN A 75 10.82 -41.78 -8.33
N LYS A 76 11.44 -40.70 -8.87
CA LYS A 76 11.60 -40.25 -10.29
C LYS A 76 10.38 -39.93 -11.20
N PRO A 77 10.54 -38.96 -12.13
CA PRO A 77 9.43 -38.20 -12.72
C PRO A 77 8.78 -38.95 -13.89
N SER A 78 7.47 -39.20 -13.76
CA SER A 78 6.63 -39.69 -14.86
C SER A 78 6.02 -38.51 -15.61
N LYS A 79 6.06 -38.61 -16.93
CA LYS A 79 5.66 -37.61 -17.93
C LYS A 79 4.21 -37.16 -17.73
N HIS A 80 4.00 -35.84 -17.83
CA HIS A 80 2.69 -35.20 -17.83
C HIS A 80 1.71 -35.87 -18.79
N LYS A 81 0.54 -36.25 -18.25
CA LYS A 81 -0.67 -36.45 -19.02
C LYS A 81 -1.41 -35.12 -19.01
N VAL A 82 -1.26 -34.36 -20.09
CA VAL A 82 -2.05 -33.16 -20.37
C VAL A 82 -3.51 -33.61 -20.44
N ILE A 83 -4.32 -33.17 -19.48
CA ILE A 83 -5.77 -33.22 -19.61
C ILE A 83 -6.14 -31.95 -20.38
N ASP A 84 -6.55 -32.16 -21.62
CA ASP A 84 -7.10 -31.16 -22.53
C ASP A 84 -8.46 -30.71 -21.96
N THR A 85 -8.48 -29.59 -21.22
CA THR A 85 -9.70 -28.82 -20.96
C THR A 85 -9.69 -27.63 -21.91
N LYS A 86 -10.20 -27.86 -23.12
CA LYS A 86 -10.84 -26.80 -23.89
C LYS A 86 -12.08 -26.36 -23.10
N ASP A 87 -12.31 -25.04 -23.09
CA ASP A 87 -13.41 -24.31 -22.45
C ASP A 87 -13.13 -23.71 -21.06
N THR A 88 -12.21 -22.75 -21.02
CA THR A 88 -12.37 -21.50 -20.24
C THR A 88 -11.50 -20.42 -20.89
N GLU A 89 -12.02 -19.77 -21.94
CA GLU A 89 -11.63 -18.39 -22.23
C GLU A 89 -12.28 -17.51 -21.16
N GLY A 90 -11.51 -17.06 -20.16
CA GLY A 90 -12.03 -16.15 -19.14
C GLY A 90 -11.17 -16.10 -17.89
N ILE A 91 -10.36 -15.03 -17.82
CA ILE A 91 -9.60 -14.56 -16.65
C ILE A 91 -8.37 -15.43 -16.34
N ASN A 92 -7.37 -15.31 -17.20
CA ASN A 92 -5.98 -15.55 -16.78
C ASN A 92 -5.49 -14.29 -16.03
N GLU A 93 -6.13 -13.97 -14.91
CA GLU A 93 -5.40 -13.32 -13.83
C GLU A 93 -4.62 -14.46 -13.20
N GLU A 94 -3.38 -14.67 -13.64
CA GLU A 94 -2.43 -15.49 -12.91
C GLU A 94 -2.46 -14.98 -11.47
N GLU A 95 -3.11 -15.72 -10.58
CA GLU A 95 -3.24 -15.36 -9.17
C GLU A 95 -1.83 -15.38 -8.61
N LYS A 96 -1.17 -14.20 -8.61
CA LYS A 96 0.23 -14.05 -8.20
C LYS A 96 0.41 -14.78 -6.88
N GLY A 97 1.36 -15.72 -6.86
CA GLY A 97 1.65 -16.47 -5.65
C GLY A 97 2.14 -15.53 -4.56
N LEU A 98 2.06 -15.97 -3.29
CA LEU A 98 2.55 -15.17 -2.16
C LEU A 98 3.99 -14.69 -2.38
N ILE A 99 4.84 -15.52 -2.98
CA ILE A 99 6.24 -15.17 -3.27
C ILE A 99 6.30 -14.04 -4.30
N ASP A 100 5.54 -14.14 -5.40
CA ASP A 100 5.49 -13.12 -6.45
C ASP A 100 4.92 -11.79 -5.93
N LEU A 101 3.94 -11.84 -5.02
CA LEU A 101 3.41 -10.65 -4.35
C LEU A 101 4.44 -10.03 -3.41
N THR A 102 5.15 -10.83 -2.61
CA THR A 102 6.20 -10.32 -1.73
C THR A 102 7.38 -9.74 -2.51
N GLU A 103 7.79 -10.38 -3.60
CA GLU A 103 8.86 -9.89 -4.47
C GLU A 103 8.44 -8.58 -5.15
N SER A 104 7.23 -8.55 -5.72
CA SER A 104 6.64 -7.34 -6.31
C SER A 104 6.48 -6.21 -5.28
N GLY A 105 6.12 -6.52 -4.03
CA GLY A 105 6.03 -5.53 -2.96
C GLY A 105 7.41 -4.97 -2.61
N MET A 106 8.41 -5.85 -2.44
CA MET A 106 9.79 -5.46 -2.13
C MET A 106 10.40 -4.56 -3.22
N GLU A 107 10.21 -4.90 -4.50
CA GLU A 107 10.67 -4.09 -5.63
C GLU A 107 10.03 -2.68 -5.61
N LYS A 108 8.73 -2.59 -5.33
CA LYS A 108 8.02 -1.30 -5.25
C LYS A 108 8.45 -0.47 -4.04
N PHE A 109 8.77 -1.11 -2.92
CA PHE A 109 9.33 -0.41 -1.76
C PHE A 109 10.77 0.06 -1.99
N GLU A 110 11.56 -0.65 -2.80
CA GLU A 110 12.89 -0.18 -3.20
C GLU A 110 12.80 1.11 -4.03
N ILE A 111 11.89 1.16 -5.00
CA ILE A 111 11.59 2.37 -5.78
C ILE A 111 11.11 3.51 -4.86
N LEU A 112 10.27 3.20 -3.87
CA LEU A 112 9.80 4.18 -2.89
C LEU A 112 10.94 4.79 -2.06
N ILE A 113 11.89 3.95 -1.62
CA ILE A 113 13.08 4.41 -0.88
C ILE A 113 13.93 5.32 -1.78
N ASP A 114 14.05 4.99 -3.06
CA ASP A 114 14.79 5.82 -4.02
C ASP A 114 14.15 7.19 -4.24
N VAL A 115 12.84 7.23 -4.49
CA VAL A 115 12.06 8.48 -4.57
C VAL A 115 12.22 9.32 -3.29
N LEU A 116 12.20 8.69 -2.11
CA LEU A 116 12.39 9.39 -0.85
C LEU A 116 13.82 9.98 -0.72
N LYS A 117 14.84 9.26 -1.18
CA LYS A 117 16.21 9.78 -1.24
C LYS A 117 16.29 10.99 -2.17
N HIS A 118 15.64 10.94 -3.33
CA HIS A 118 15.58 12.06 -4.28
C HIS A 118 14.89 13.29 -3.66
N ILE A 119 13.73 13.12 -3.02
CA ILE A 119 13.04 14.22 -2.30
C ILE A 119 13.95 14.82 -1.23
N THR A 120 14.63 13.99 -0.45
CA THR A 120 15.55 14.43 0.61
C THR A 120 16.73 15.23 0.02
N ALA A 121 17.30 14.77 -1.10
CA ALA A 121 18.39 15.46 -1.77
C ALA A 121 17.96 16.84 -2.32
N GLU A 122 16.77 16.94 -2.91
CA GLU A 122 16.22 18.22 -3.38
C GLU A 122 15.93 19.17 -2.22
N MET A 123 15.42 18.67 -1.10
CA MET A 123 15.22 19.46 0.12
C MET A 123 16.55 20.02 0.66
N GLN A 124 17.61 19.21 0.69
CA GLN A 124 18.94 19.68 1.08
C GLN A 124 19.52 20.71 0.10
N ASN A 125 19.26 20.55 -1.19
CA ASN A 125 19.69 21.50 -2.22
C ASN A 125 18.97 22.85 -2.07
N LEU A 126 17.67 22.83 -1.81
CA LEU A 126 16.89 24.03 -1.51
C LEU A 126 17.41 24.74 -0.26
N ASP A 127 17.68 24.01 0.84
CA ASP A 127 18.24 24.61 2.06
C ASP A 127 19.59 25.31 1.79
N LYS A 128 20.49 24.67 1.04
CA LYS A 128 21.78 25.27 0.62
C LYS A 128 21.57 26.56 -0.17
N LYS A 129 20.69 26.53 -1.17
CA LYS A 129 20.39 27.69 -2.02
C LYS A 129 19.79 28.84 -1.21
N ILE A 130 18.81 28.56 -0.35
CA ILE A 130 18.18 29.57 0.51
C ILE A 130 19.18 30.18 1.49
N ARG A 131 20.08 29.38 2.08
CA ARG A 131 21.18 29.88 2.92
C ARG A 131 22.11 30.81 2.15
N GLN A 132 22.53 30.41 0.95
CA GLN A 132 23.36 31.25 0.08
C GLN A 132 22.66 32.58 -0.25
N ARG A 133 21.36 32.56 -0.62
CA ARG A 133 20.60 33.79 -0.88
C ARG A 133 20.45 34.67 0.35
N THR A 134 20.32 34.05 1.53
CA THR A 134 20.27 34.77 2.81
C THR A 134 21.59 35.47 3.12
N GLU A 135 22.72 34.87 2.80
CA GLU A 135 24.06 35.47 2.94
C GLU A 135 24.30 36.59 1.92
N GLU A 136 23.85 36.41 0.66
CA GLU A 136 23.84 37.45 -0.37
C GLU A 136 22.98 38.66 0.05
N LEU A 137 21.85 38.43 0.74
CA LEU A 137 20.99 39.47 1.29
C LEU A 137 21.63 40.23 2.47
N LYS A 138 22.30 39.50 3.37
CA LYS A 138 23.01 40.08 4.52
C LYS A 138 24.18 40.96 4.04
N SER A 139 24.99 40.47 3.12
CA SER A 139 26.12 41.22 2.56
C SER A 139 25.67 42.46 1.78
N ALA A 140 24.58 42.36 1.01
CA ALA A 140 24.02 43.52 0.31
C ALA A 140 23.61 44.65 1.27
N THR A 141 23.07 44.32 2.45
CA THR A 141 22.53 45.31 3.41
C THR A 141 23.59 46.27 3.99
N SER A 142 24.87 45.93 3.89
CA SER A 142 25.99 46.71 4.47
C SER A 142 26.63 47.75 3.52
N THR A 143 26.16 47.89 2.27
CA THR A 143 26.77 48.81 1.27
C THR A 143 25.70 49.69 0.59
N ASP A 144 26.09 50.91 0.17
CA ASP A 144 25.29 52.02 -0.41
C ASP A 144 23.83 51.75 -0.82
N ALA A 145 22.92 52.60 -0.32
CA ALA A 145 21.48 52.42 -0.32
C ALA A 145 20.82 52.13 -1.69
N ASN A 146 21.37 52.63 -2.80
CA ASN A 146 20.71 52.55 -4.12
C ASN A 146 21.11 51.30 -4.95
N VAL A 147 22.35 50.79 -4.79
CA VAL A 147 22.80 49.52 -5.39
C VAL A 147 22.19 48.33 -4.66
N ASN A 148 21.96 48.51 -3.36
CA ASN A 148 21.42 47.55 -2.42
C ASN A 148 19.99 47.08 -2.77
N ILE A 149 19.11 48.00 -3.22
CA ILE A 149 17.71 47.66 -3.55
C ILE A 149 17.61 46.71 -4.75
N LYS A 150 18.45 46.90 -5.78
CA LYS A 150 18.46 46.02 -6.97
C LYS A 150 19.01 44.63 -6.63
N GLN A 151 20.07 44.55 -5.84
CA GLN A 151 20.65 43.28 -5.39
C GLN A 151 19.68 42.52 -4.47
N LYS A 152 19.00 43.21 -3.55
CA LYS A 152 17.93 42.65 -2.71
C LYS A 152 16.77 42.10 -3.54
N LYS A 153 16.27 42.86 -4.51
CA LYS A 153 15.23 42.37 -5.45
C LYS A 153 15.69 41.13 -6.22
N ARG A 154 16.94 41.11 -6.70
CA ARG A 154 17.49 39.96 -7.41
C ARG A 154 17.58 38.72 -6.51
N ALA A 155 18.08 38.85 -5.29
CA ALA A 155 18.20 37.73 -4.35
C ALA A 155 16.82 37.15 -3.98
N ILE A 156 15.82 38.01 -3.78
CA ILE A 156 14.44 37.60 -3.51
C ILE A 156 13.82 36.89 -4.72
N ASN A 157 13.99 37.44 -5.93
CA ASN A 157 13.47 36.80 -7.15
C ASN A 157 14.15 35.46 -7.42
N LEU A 158 15.45 35.33 -7.18
CA LEU A 158 16.16 34.06 -7.31
C LEU A 158 15.71 33.05 -6.27
N ALA A 159 15.46 33.46 -5.02
CA ALA A 159 14.89 32.58 -4.00
C ALA A 159 13.47 32.10 -4.39
N ALA A 160 12.64 32.98 -4.94
CA ALA A 160 11.32 32.60 -5.45
C ALA A 160 11.41 31.58 -6.60
N VAL A 161 12.34 31.77 -7.54
CA VAL A 161 12.60 30.83 -8.63
C VAL A 161 13.13 29.48 -8.10
N ASP A 162 14.01 29.49 -7.09
CA ASP A 162 14.50 28.27 -6.46
C ASP A 162 13.37 27.49 -5.74
N MET A 163 12.42 28.20 -5.11
CA MET A 163 11.22 27.58 -4.51
C MET A 163 10.26 27.04 -5.56
N GLU A 164 10.07 27.74 -6.68
CA GLU A 164 9.24 27.28 -7.80
C GLU A 164 9.82 25.99 -8.43
N HIS A 165 11.13 25.95 -8.66
CA HIS A 165 11.80 24.76 -9.16
C HIS A 165 11.72 23.56 -8.21
N PHE A 166 11.65 23.81 -6.90
CA PHE A 166 11.39 22.76 -5.92
C PHE A 166 9.94 22.27 -6.02
N ASN A 167 8.97 23.20 -6.14
CA ASN A 167 7.56 22.85 -6.25
C ASN A 167 7.27 22.00 -7.48
N VAL A 168 7.76 22.39 -8.66
CA VAL A 168 7.59 21.61 -9.90
C VAL A 168 8.16 20.19 -9.77
N ARG A 169 9.32 20.04 -9.12
CA ARG A 169 9.89 18.71 -8.86
C ARG A 169 9.08 17.90 -7.85
N MET A 170 8.58 18.53 -6.79
CA MET A 170 7.73 17.84 -5.81
C MET A 170 6.40 17.41 -6.42
N GLU A 171 5.82 18.18 -7.33
CA GLU A 171 4.62 17.79 -8.08
C GLU A 171 4.83 16.51 -8.91
N GLU A 172 6.04 16.23 -9.37
CA GLU A 172 6.35 14.98 -10.08
C GLU A 172 6.69 13.81 -9.13
N GLU A 173 7.40 14.08 -8.03
CA GLU A 173 7.89 13.05 -7.12
C GLU A 173 6.81 12.55 -6.14
N ILE A 174 5.91 13.44 -5.68
CA ILE A 174 4.84 13.07 -4.73
C ILE A 174 3.88 12.02 -5.33
N PRO A 175 3.37 12.15 -6.57
CA PRO A 175 2.53 11.13 -7.18
C PRO A 175 3.26 9.79 -7.38
N LYS A 176 4.56 9.82 -7.75
CA LYS A 176 5.38 8.60 -7.88
C LYS A 176 5.50 7.87 -6.54
N PHE A 177 5.69 8.62 -5.45
CA PHE A 177 5.70 8.08 -4.09
C PHE A 177 4.37 7.41 -3.74
N PHE A 178 3.25 8.10 -3.93
CA PHE A 178 1.92 7.55 -3.62
C PHE A 178 1.57 6.32 -4.46
N LYS A 179 1.89 6.36 -5.76
CA LYS A 179 1.68 5.23 -6.67
C LYS A 179 2.47 4.02 -6.21
N SER A 180 3.77 4.18 -5.98
CA SER A 180 4.66 3.08 -5.54
C SER A 180 4.25 2.54 -4.16
N HIS A 181 3.83 3.41 -3.24
CA HIS A 181 3.29 2.99 -1.94
C HIS A 181 2.01 2.17 -2.08
N SER A 182 1.06 2.63 -2.91
CA SER A 182 -0.21 1.92 -3.13
C SER A 182 -0.01 0.59 -3.85
N GLU A 183 0.92 0.52 -4.81
CA GLU A 183 1.26 -0.71 -5.52
C GLU A 183 1.98 -1.71 -4.60
N GLY A 184 2.88 -1.24 -3.74
CA GLY A 184 3.56 -2.09 -2.76
C GLY A 184 2.64 -2.57 -1.62
N ALA A 185 1.65 -1.77 -1.23
CA ALA A 185 0.68 -2.14 -0.19
C ALA A 185 -0.46 -3.04 -0.68
N ASN A 186 -0.75 -3.02 -1.99
CA ASN A 186 -1.77 -3.85 -2.63
C ASN A 186 -1.21 -5.08 -3.36
N ALA A 187 0.13 -5.23 -3.40
CA ALA A 187 0.79 -6.48 -3.72
C ALA A 187 0.56 -7.46 -2.57
#